data_AF-A0A9Q9HKR2-F1
#
_entry.id   AF-A0A9Q9HKR2-F1
#
_cell.length_a   1.000
_cell.length_b   1.000
_cell.length_c   1.000
_cell.angle_alpha   90.00
_cell.angle_beta   90.00
_cell.angle_gamma   90.00
#
_symmetry.space_group_name_H-M   'P 1'
#
loop_
_entity.id
_entity.type
_entity.pdbx_description
1 polymer ?
#
loop_
_entity_poly.entity_id
_entity_poly.type
_entity_poly.pdbx_seq_one_letter_code
_entity_poly.pdbx_strand_id
1 'polypeptide(L)'
;MPDICPASWCTVHRDRISRNLELALGLVPTGRRFCAVLKADAYGHGIQQVVPLVQEQGVRCIGITSNSEARAVRQAGFNGAVIRLRAAAPQEIEGALEDRVEVQVASRRAAQQIRASAKAGRYKASVHLSLNAAGMSRDGLEVSTEAGKETCREILDSLGERIGGICTHFPSNDRPELQQSSRLFQQQVSWVFENSNLERSDVVVHAGSSLTLISETAIETDMYRCGAILYGILKPELGFCSTMDLEARVVSLQDYPEGSTVGYDREHRLNRARRLACIAIGYENGFRRLSRSGSVVVGGRFLAPVIGKISMNAIVADVTGADGIQVGDTVSVFGGRGGCSDPAAYGRKSVPHDHGGPLHRLGQAELPVLYQSIVCGWYREDSSGCAEQPPRTALQVWFSLTVAACPAVQQMPQIQFTKWSRILLYPKPAPHQCPPRPAWRRHAPAPQSAPLAPNLPSLQIYGRTAAEGGPELP
;
A
#
# COMPACT_ATOMS: atom_id res chain seq x y z
N MET A 1 19.55 17.13 -10.95
CA MET A 1 19.02 16.44 -12.14
C MET A 1 18.51 15.07 -11.69
N PRO A 2 17.48 14.48 -12.31
CA PRO A 2 17.17 13.08 -12.06
C PRO A 2 18.40 12.22 -12.41
N ASP A 3 18.58 11.11 -11.70
CA ASP A 3 19.70 10.20 -11.95
C ASP A 3 19.67 9.71 -13.40
N ILE A 4 20.81 9.79 -14.09
CA ILE A 4 20.91 9.49 -15.53
C ILE A 4 20.65 8.00 -15.80
N CYS A 5 20.75 7.15 -14.78
CA CYS A 5 20.34 5.76 -14.83
C CYS A 5 19.99 5.24 -13.42
N PRO A 6 18.71 5.11 -13.03
CA PRO A 6 18.34 4.62 -11.70
C PRO A 6 18.77 3.15 -11.50
N ALA A 7 19.16 2.82 -10.28
CA ALA A 7 19.60 1.48 -9.90
C ALA A 7 18.43 0.50 -9.70
N SER A 8 17.27 1.02 -9.28
CA SER A 8 15.95 0.37 -9.35
C SER A 8 14.85 1.42 -9.57
N TRP A 9 13.75 1.00 -10.21
CA TRP A 9 12.63 1.88 -10.59
C TRP A 9 11.31 1.12 -10.71
N CYS A 10 10.20 1.85 -10.60
CA CYS A 10 8.86 1.35 -10.91
C CYS A 10 8.36 1.99 -12.23
N THR A 11 7.85 1.17 -13.15
CA THR A 11 7.14 1.62 -14.36
C THR A 11 5.65 1.45 -14.16
N VAL A 12 4.88 2.55 -14.24
CA VAL A 12 3.41 2.55 -14.12
C VAL A 12 2.77 2.61 -15.51
N HIS A 13 1.99 1.58 -15.85
CA HIS A 13 1.35 1.40 -17.16
C HIS A 13 -0.07 1.98 -17.16
N ARG A 14 -0.19 3.28 -17.48
CA ARG A 14 -1.47 4.01 -17.49
C ARG A 14 -2.50 3.43 -18.47
N ASP A 15 -2.06 2.88 -19.59
CA ASP A 15 -2.88 2.12 -20.55
C ASP A 15 -3.53 0.88 -19.91
N ARG A 16 -2.77 0.11 -19.13
CA ARG A 16 -3.27 -1.07 -18.42
C ARG A 16 -4.23 -0.68 -17.29
N ILE A 17 -3.97 0.42 -16.58
CA ILE A 17 -4.91 0.97 -15.57
C ILE A 17 -6.23 1.39 -16.24
N SER A 18 -6.17 2.06 -17.39
CA SER A 18 -7.34 2.44 -18.18
C SER A 18 -8.15 1.21 -18.60
N ARG A 19 -7.51 0.20 -19.20
CA ARG A 19 -8.18 -1.05 -19.59
C ARG A 19 -8.79 -1.80 -18.39
N ASN A 20 -8.08 -1.89 -17.27
CA ASN A 20 -8.62 -2.51 -16.06
C ASN A 20 -9.83 -1.73 -15.50
N LEU A 21 -9.83 -0.40 -15.59
CA LEU A 21 -10.98 0.41 -15.17
C LEU A 21 -12.19 0.18 -16.10
N GLU A 22 -11.96 0.12 -17.41
CA GLU A 22 -13.00 -0.15 -18.41
C GLU A 22 -13.65 -1.52 -18.19
N LEU A 23 -12.83 -2.57 -18.02
CA LEU A 23 -13.31 -3.91 -17.67
C LEU A 23 -14.08 -3.91 -16.33
N ALA A 24 -13.57 -3.22 -15.31
CA ALA A 24 -14.24 -3.15 -14.01
C ALA A 24 -15.58 -2.39 -14.08
N LEU A 25 -15.69 -1.36 -14.91
CA LEU A 25 -16.95 -0.64 -15.18
C LEU A 25 -17.95 -1.53 -15.92
N GLY A 26 -17.50 -2.32 -16.90
CA GLY A 26 -18.34 -3.29 -17.61
C GLY A 26 -18.91 -4.41 -16.74
N LEU A 27 -18.31 -4.69 -15.58
CA LEU A 27 -18.83 -5.64 -14.59
C LEU A 27 -19.84 -5.03 -13.61
N VAL A 28 -20.01 -3.70 -13.56
CA VAL A 28 -20.94 -3.05 -12.62
C VAL A 28 -22.39 -3.32 -13.05
N PRO A 29 -23.25 -3.88 -12.17
CA PRO A 29 -24.65 -4.08 -12.51
C PRO A 29 -25.36 -2.78 -12.85
N THR A 30 -26.28 -2.84 -13.82
CA THR A 30 -27.03 -1.67 -14.32
C THR A 30 -27.69 -0.89 -13.18
N GLY A 31 -27.59 0.44 -13.23
CA GLY A 31 -28.12 1.35 -12.22
C GLY A 31 -27.27 1.47 -10.95
N ARG A 32 -26.14 0.76 -10.83
CA ARG A 32 -25.22 0.86 -9.69
C ARG A 32 -24.02 1.77 -10.02
N ARG A 33 -23.45 2.40 -8.99
CA ARG A 33 -22.36 3.37 -9.08
C ARG A 33 -20.99 2.68 -8.89
N PHE A 34 -19.94 3.28 -9.45
CA PHE A 34 -18.56 2.87 -9.22
C PHE A 34 -17.81 3.95 -8.42
N CYS A 35 -17.01 3.51 -7.46
CA CYS A 35 -16.11 4.35 -6.68
C CYS A 35 -14.68 3.81 -6.82
N ALA A 36 -13.81 4.59 -7.46
CA ALA A 36 -12.41 4.25 -7.67
C ALA A 36 -11.61 4.49 -6.39
N VAL A 37 -11.06 3.44 -5.79
CA VAL A 37 -10.36 3.51 -4.49
C VAL A 37 -8.87 3.76 -4.71
N LEU A 38 -8.45 5.00 -4.44
CA LEU A 38 -7.10 5.51 -4.69
C LEU A 38 -6.31 5.73 -3.39
N LYS A 39 -6.68 5.03 -2.30
CA LYS A 39 -5.94 5.07 -1.03
C LYS A 39 -4.48 4.62 -1.17
N ALA A 40 -3.63 5.07 -0.24
CA ALA A 40 -2.20 4.79 -0.19
C ALA A 40 -1.51 5.11 -1.53
N ASP A 41 -1.65 6.38 -1.94
CA ASP A 41 -1.20 6.95 -3.21
C ASP A 41 -1.56 6.10 -4.45
N ALA A 42 -2.86 5.82 -4.62
CA ALA A 42 -3.38 4.94 -5.67
C ALA A 42 -2.69 3.57 -5.67
N TYR A 43 -2.56 2.94 -4.49
CA TYR A 43 -1.83 1.67 -4.31
C TYR A 43 -0.37 1.76 -4.80
N GLY A 44 0.26 2.93 -4.67
CA GLY A 44 1.65 3.20 -5.07
C GLY A 44 1.84 3.59 -6.55
N HIS A 45 0.77 3.83 -7.30
CA HIS A 45 0.83 4.22 -8.72
C HIS A 45 0.83 5.75 -8.94
N GLY A 46 0.70 6.55 -7.88
CA GLY A 46 0.59 8.00 -7.96
C GLY A 46 -0.82 8.47 -8.26
N ILE A 47 -1.49 9.09 -7.29
CA ILE A 47 -2.85 9.66 -7.44
C ILE A 47 -2.93 10.59 -8.65
N GLN A 48 -1.92 11.44 -8.85
CA GLN A 48 -1.86 12.37 -9.98
C GLN A 48 -1.84 11.68 -11.36
N GLN A 49 -1.35 10.43 -11.44
CA GLN A 49 -1.31 9.66 -12.69
C GLN A 49 -2.63 8.94 -12.98
N VAL A 50 -3.34 8.54 -11.93
CA VAL A 50 -4.54 7.69 -11.99
C VAL A 50 -5.84 8.52 -12.06
N VAL A 51 -5.90 9.66 -11.37
CA VAL A 51 -7.09 10.53 -11.37
C VAL A 51 -7.55 10.96 -12.77
N PRO A 52 -6.68 11.37 -13.71
CA PRO A 52 -7.10 11.69 -15.08
C PRO A 52 -7.82 10.53 -15.78
N LEU A 53 -7.30 9.31 -15.67
CA LEU A 53 -7.91 8.10 -16.26
C LEU A 53 -9.31 7.83 -15.68
N VAL A 54 -9.46 8.02 -14.36
CA VAL A 54 -10.73 7.90 -13.64
C VAL A 54 -11.74 8.96 -14.11
N GLN A 55 -11.28 10.18 -14.41
CA GLN A 55 -12.15 11.25 -14.95
C GLN A 55 -12.54 11.04 -16.41
N GLU A 56 -11.59 10.61 -17.25
CA GLU A 56 -11.76 10.31 -18.67
C GLU A 56 -12.82 9.23 -18.89
N GLN A 57 -12.83 8.19 -18.04
CA GLN A 57 -13.87 7.15 -18.05
C GLN A 57 -15.15 7.50 -17.27
N GLY A 58 -15.36 8.78 -16.95
CA GLY A 58 -16.63 9.28 -16.41
C GLY A 58 -16.91 8.93 -14.95
N VAL A 59 -15.99 8.31 -14.21
CA VAL A 59 -16.21 7.97 -12.80
C VAL A 59 -16.36 9.25 -11.96
N ARG A 60 -17.39 9.28 -11.11
CA ARG A 60 -17.77 10.47 -10.31
C ARG A 60 -17.54 10.31 -8.80
N CYS A 61 -16.99 9.18 -8.35
CA CYS A 61 -16.68 8.92 -6.95
C CYS A 61 -15.27 8.34 -6.79
N ILE A 62 -14.50 8.87 -5.84
CA ILE A 62 -13.17 8.37 -5.45
C ILE A 62 -13.14 8.04 -3.95
N GLY A 63 -12.51 6.92 -3.59
CA GLY A 63 -12.34 6.48 -2.21
C GLY A 63 -10.91 6.68 -1.71
N ILE A 64 -10.73 7.40 -0.61
CA ILE A 64 -9.44 7.71 0.03
C ILE A 64 -9.41 7.32 1.51
N THR A 65 -8.27 7.51 2.16
CA THR A 65 -8.00 7.24 3.58
C THR A 65 -7.26 8.36 4.32
N SER A 66 -6.76 9.40 3.66
CA SER A 66 -6.04 10.51 4.33
C SER A 66 -6.31 11.89 3.70
N ASN A 67 -5.98 12.96 4.44
CA ASN A 67 -6.15 14.34 3.96
C ASN A 67 -5.16 14.69 2.84
N SER A 68 -3.97 14.09 2.82
CA SER A 68 -3.01 14.26 1.72
C SER A 68 -3.53 13.63 0.43
N GLU A 69 -4.13 12.45 0.50
CA GLU A 69 -4.81 11.80 -0.64
C GLU A 69 -5.99 12.66 -1.14
N ALA A 70 -6.81 13.20 -0.23
CA ALA A 70 -7.92 14.09 -0.60
C ALA A 70 -7.42 15.33 -1.37
N ARG A 71 -6.38 16.01 -0.84
CA ARG A 71 -5.75 17.15 -1.53
C ARG A 71 -5.14 16.77 -2.87
N ALA A 72 -4.44 15.65 -2.96
CA ALA A 72 -3.85 15.17 -4.21
C ALA A 72 -4.92 14.89 -5.28
N VAL A 73 -6.07 14.31 -4.89
CA VAL A 73 -7.23 14.09 -5.76
C VAL A 73 -7.81 15.42 -6.25
N ARG A 74 -7.97 16.44 -5.38
CA ARG A 74 -8.44 17.77 -5.78
C ARG A 74 -7.45 18.51 -6.68
N GLN A 75 -6.15 18.45 -6.36
CA GLN A 75 -5.08 19.05 -7.15
C GLN A 75 -4.96 18.44 -8.56
N ALA A 76 -5.26 17.15 -8.69
CA ALA A 76 -5.34 16.47 -9.99
C ALA A 76 -6.62 16.81 -10.81
N GLY A 77 -7.46 17.73 -10.33
CA GLY A 77 -8.63 18.24 -11.07
C GLY A 77 -9.94 17.50 -10.82
N PHE A 78 -10.00 16.59 -9.84
CA PHE A 78 -11.21 15.81 -9.59
C PHE A 78 -12.24 16.58 -8.76
N ASN A 79 -13.39 16.86 -9.37
CA ASN A 79 -14.49 17.62 -8.77
C ASN A 79 -15.67 16.74 -8.27
N GLY A 80 -15.57 15.41 -8.36
CA GLY A 80 -16.62 14.48 -7.90
C GLY A 80 -16.63 14.23 -6.38
N ALA A 81 -17.42 13.23 -5.97
CA ALA A 81 -17.50 12.78 -4.57
C ALA A 81 -16.18 12.14 -4.11
N VAL A 82 -15.67 12.55 -2.94
CA VAL A 82 -14.44 11.99 -2.35
C VAL A 82 -14.79 11.42 -0.98
N ILE A 83 -14.84 10.10 -0.87
CA ILE A 83 -15.29 9.40 0.33
C ILE A 83 -14.09 8.89 1.12
N ARG A 84 -14.04 9.16 2.42
CA ARG A 84 -13.08 8.51 3.32
C ARG A 84 -13.58 7.12 3.71
N LEU A 85 -12.81 6.09 3.35
CA LEU A 85 -13.14 4.68 3.55
C LEU A 85 -12.75 4.13 4.94
N ARG A 86 -12.71 5.01 5.94
CA ARG A 86 -12.50 4.70 7.36
C ARG A 86 -13.03 5.82 8.24
N ALA A 87 -13.22 5.54 9.52
CA ALA A 87 -13.41 6.58 10.54
C ALA A 87 -12.26 7.62 10.51
N ALA A 88 -12.63 8.90 10.68
CA ALA A 88 -11.71 10.02 10.76
C ALA A 88 -11.50 10.47 12.21
N ALA A 89 -10.26 10.81 12.58
CA ALA A 89 -10.02 11.55 13.83
C ALA A 89 -10.56 12.99 13.71
N PRO A 90 -10.90 13.67 14.82
CA PRO A 90 -11.44 15.04 14.79
C PRO A 90 -10.64 16.03 13.94
N GLN A 91 -9.31 16.01 14.07
CA GLN A 91 -8.39 16.88 13.34
C GLN A 91 -8.36 16.59 11.84
N GLU A 92 -8.67 15.35 11.44
CA GLU A 92 -8.71 14.96 10.04
C GLU A 92 -9.98 15.45 9.33
N ILE A 93 -11.12 15.50 10.03
CA ILE A 93 -12.36 16.10 9.54
C ILE A 93 -12.15 17.60 9.34
N GLU A 94 -11.60 18.25 10.36
CA GLU A 94 -11.31 19.69 10.39
C GLU A 94 -10.31 20.10 9.30
N GLY A 95 -9.21 19.36 9.15
CA GLY A 95 -8.18 19.61 8.14
C GLY A 95 -8.51 19.14 6.71
N ALA A 96 -9.78 18.85 6.39
CA ALA A 96 -10.27 18.43 5.07
C ALA A 96 -11.58 19.13 4.65
N LEU A 97 -11.98 20.21 5.34
CA LEU A 97 -13.24 20.92 5.07
C LEU A 97 -13.30 21.49 3.64
N GLU A 98 -12.22 22.12 3.18
CA GLU A 98 -12.13 22.68 1.81
C GLU A 98 -12.04 21.60 0.73
N ASP A 99 -11.48 20.43 1.06
CA ASP A 99 -11.43 19.26 0.16
C ASP A 99 -12.81 18.61 -0.05
N ARG A 100 -13.83 19.00 0.73
CA ARG A 100 -15.21 18.48 0.69
C ARG A 100 -15.25 16.95 0.75
N VAL A 101 -14.54 16.37 1.72
CA VAL A 101 -14.49 14.92 1.92
C VAL A 101 -15.75 14.44 2.64
N GLU A 102 -16.42 13.46 2.07
CA GLU A 102 -17.53 12.74 2.69
C GLU A 102 -16.95 11.71 3.68
N VAL A 103 -17.25 11.85 4.97
CA VAL A 103 -16.65 10.98 6.01
C VAL A 103 -17.60 9.90 6.50
N GLN A 104 -17.03 8.75 6.88
CA GLN A 104 -17.77 7.73 7.62
C GLN A 104 -17.97 8.12 9.09
N VAL A 105 -19.18 7.89 9.59
CA VAL A 105 -19.60 8.17 10.96
C VAL A 105 -20.15 6.91 11.60
N ALA A 106 -19.59 6.55 12.75
CA ALA A 106 -20.01 5.41 13.57
C ALA A 106 -20.04 5.76 15.07
N SER A 107 -19.98 7.05 15.43
CA SER A 107 -20.02 7.48 16.83
C SER A 107 -20.69 8.84 17.02
N ARG A 108 -21.36 8.98 18.16
CA ARG A 108 -21.94 10.23 18.68
C ARG A 108 -20.97 11.41 18.61
N ARG A 109 -19.71 11.22 19.02
CA ARG A 109 -18.69 12.28 19.05
C ARG A 109 -18.40 12.83 17.66
N ALA A 110 -18.23 11.95 16.67
CA ALA A 110 -18.01 12.36 15.28
C ALA A 110 -19.24 13.09 14.72
N ALA A 111 -20.44 12.58 14.98
CA ALA A 111 -21.69 13.23 14.58
C ALA A 111 -21.85 14.64 15.19
N GLN A 112 -21.58 14.81 16.48
CA GLN A 112 -21.64 16.11 17.16
C GLN A 112 -20.64 17.13 16.58
N GLN A 113 -19.41 16.69 16.28
CA GLN A 113 -18.41 17.56 15.66
C GLN A 113 -18.79 18.00 14.24
N ILE A 114 -19.29 17.07 13.42
CA ILE A 114 -19.74 17.37 12.06
C ILE A 114 -20.95 18.31 12.10
N ARG A 115 -21.91 18.06 12.99
CA ARG A 115 -23.06 18.95 13.23
C ARG A 115 -22.61 20.37 13.62
N ALA A 116 -21.65 20.50 14.52
CA ALA A 116 -21.11 21.82 14.90
C ALA A 116 -20.43 22.54 13.73
N SER A 117 -19.63 21.80 12.94
CA SER A 117 -18.93 22.34 11.77
C SER A 117 -19.87 22.70 10.62
N ALA A 118 -20.98 21.96 10.45
CA ALA A 118 -22.03 22.23 9.50
C ALA A 118 -22.90 23.44 9.92
N LYS A 119 -23.24 23.56 11.21
CA LYS A 119 -23.93 24.76 11.76
C LYS A 119 -23.12 26.04 11.57
N ALA A 120 -21.79 25.95 11.60
CA ALA A 120 -20.89 27.06 11.28
C ALA A 120 -20.70 27.31 9.77
N GLY A 121 -21.40 26.59 8.88
CA GLY A 121 -21.31 26.73 7.42
C GLY A 121 -20.02 26.15 6.80
N ARG A 122 -19.20 25.43 7.58
CA ARG A 122 -17.84 25.01 7.19
C ARG A 122 -17.83 23.59 6.59
N TYR A 123 -18.60 22.67 7.17
CA TYR A 123 -18.77 21.31 6.62
C TYR A 123 -19.90 21.29 5.58
N LYS A 124 -19.55 21.04 4.31
CA LYS A 124 -20.45 21.17 3.13
C LYS A 124 -20.73 19.85 2.41
N ALA A 125 -20.07 18.76 2.80
CA ALA A 125 -20.26 17.43 2.21
C ALA A 125 -21.40 16.67 2.91
N SER A 126 -21.77 15.51 2.35
CA SER A 126 -22.56 14.50 3.06
C SER A 126 -21.69 13.72 4.06
N VAL A 127 -22.32 12.79 4.79
CA VAL A 127 -21.66 11.76 5.60
C VAL A 127 -22.22 10.38 5.25
N HIS A 128 -21.48 9.34 5.63
CA HIS A 128 -21.88 7.95 5.46
C HIS A 128 -22.01 7.27 6.82
N LEU A 129 -23.19 6.77 7.18
CA LEU A 129 -23.38 5.96 8.39
C LEU A 129 -22.69 4.61 8.19
N SER A 130 -21.64 4.33 8.96
CA SER A 130 -20.88 3.09 8.85
C SER A 130 -21.36 2.07 9.87
N LEU A 131 -21.80 0.90 9.41
CA LEU A 131 -22.37 -0.19 10.18
C LEU A 131 -21.43 -1.40 10.21
N ASN A 132 -21.36 -2.11 11.33
CA ASN A 132 -20.52 -3.30 11.50
C ASN A 132 -21.18 -4.59 10.96
N ALA A 133 -21.90 -4.52 9.84
CA ALA A 133 -22.65 -5.68 9.33
C ALA A 133 -21.70 -6.88 9.10
N ALA A 134 -22.00 -8.00 9.76
CA ALA A 134 -21.21 -9.23 9.78
C ALA A 134 -19.78 -9.13 10.34
N GLY A 135 -19.46 -8.08 11.11
CA GLY A 135 -18.39 -8.17 12.09
C GLY A 135 -16.95 -7.96 11.60
N MET A 136 -16.69 -7.15 10.56
CA MET A 136 -15.32 -6.68 10.28
C MET A 136 -14.67 -5.97 11.49
N SER A 137 -15.50 -5.42 12.38
CA SER A 137 -15.18 -5.02 13.77
C SER A 137 -13.99 -4.07 13.92
N ARG A 138 -13.84 -3.17 12.92
CA ARG A 138 -12.75 -2.20 12.84
C ARG A 138 -13.21 -0.78 13.19
N ASP A 139 -14.24 -0.29 12.50
CA ASP A 139 -14.66 1.12 12.57
C ASP A 139 -16.14 1.38 12.22
N GLY A 140 -16.96 0.33 12.08
CA GLY A 140 -18.42 0.43 11.92
C GLY A 140 -19.19 0.36 13.24
N LEU A 141 -20.42 0.87 13.27
CA LEU A 141 -21.31 0.87 14.43
C LEU A 141 -22.01 -0.48 14.60
N GLU A 142 -21.99 -1.02 15.82
CA GLU A 142 -22.55 -2.34 16.14
C GLU A 142 -24.04 -2.29 16.53
N VAL A 143 -24.90 -2.11 15.52
CA VAL A 143 -26.36 -1.97 15.68
C VAL A 143 -27.10 -3.28 16.02
N SER A 144 -26.41 -4.42 16.18
CA SER A 144 -27.03 -5.62 16.77
C SER A 144 -27.32 -5.48 18.27
N THR A 145 -26.69 -4.51 18.95
CA THR A 145 -26.86 -4.24 20.38
C THR A 145 -27.76 -3.03 20.62
N GLU A 146 -28.53 -3.01 21.72
CA GLU A 146 -29.36 -1.85 22.07
C GLU A 146 -28.54 -0.56 22.29
N ALA A 147 -27.34 -0.67 22.87
CA ALA A 147 -26.43 0.48 23.01
C ALA A 147 -25.94 1.02 21.64
N GLY A 148 -25.73 0.14 20.66
CA GLY A 148 -25.38 0.52 19.29
C GLY A 148 -26.57 1.11 18.53
N LYS A 149 -27.78 0.57 18.70
CA LYS A 149 -29.02 1.16 18.17
C LYS A 149 -29.26 2.56 18.73
N GLU A 150 -29.06 2.75 20.04
CA GLU A 150 -29.22 4.05 20.68
C GLU A 150 -28.19 5.06 20.16
N THR A 151 -26.93 4.65 20.05
CA THR A 151 -25.89 5.45 19.39
C THR A 151 -26.26 5.78 17.93
N CYS A 152 -26.95 4.87 17.23
CA CYS A 152 -27.43 5.11 15.87
C CYS A 152 -28.51 6.18 15.83
N ARG A 153 -29.50 6.13 16.73
CA ARG A 153 -30.54 7.17 16.86
C ARG A 153 -29.91 8.54 17.14
N GLU A 154 -28.97 8.62 18.08
CA GLU A 154 -28.25 9.88 18.35
C GLU A 154 -27.49 10.42 17.12
N ILE A 155 -26.96 9.56 16.25
CA ILE A 155 -26.29 9.98 15.00
C ILE A 155 -27.33 10.47 13.98
N LEU A 156 -28.46 9.77 13.85
CA LEU A 156 -29.57 10.11 12.96
C LEU A 156 -30.17 11.48 13.36
N ASP A 157 -30.48 11.70 14.64
CA ASP A 157 -30.98 12.99 15.17
C ASP A 157 -29.96 14.14 15.03
N SER A 158 -28.67 13.83 15.12
CA SER A 158 -27.60 14.83 15.05
C SER A 158 -27.32 15.30 13.62
N LEU A 159 -27.46 14.42 12.62
CA LEU A 159 -27.02 14.66 11.24
C LEU A 159 -28.18 14.74 10.22
N GLY A 160 -29.27 14.00 10.44
CA GLY A 160 -30.44 13.96 9.56
C GLY A 160 -30.07 13.73 8.11
N GLU A 161 -30.70 14.49 7.21
CA GLU A 161 -30.49 14.53 5.75
C GLU A 161 -29.02 14.67 5.29
N ARG A 162 -28.07 15.02 6.17
CA ARG A 162 -26.64 14.98 5.82
C ARG A 162 -26.12 13.56 5.62
N ILE A 163 -26.82 12.54 6.11
CA ILE A 163 -26.52 11.12 5.89
C ILE A 163 -26.90 10.78 4.46
N GLY A 164 -26.01 11.08 3.52
CA GLY A 164 -26.14 10.77 2.09
C GLY A 164 -25.74 9.34 1.72
N GLY A 165 -25.37 8.51 2.71
CA GLY A 165 -25.10 7.09 2.50
C GLY A 165 -25.08 6.26 3.77
N ILE A 166 -25.26 4.95 3.59
CA ILE A 166 -25.15 3.92 4.64
C ILE A 166 -24.23 2.84 4.10
N CYS A 167 -23.27 2.37 4.90
CA CYS A 167 -22.24 1.46 4.40
C CYS A 167 -21.78 0.39 5.38
N THR A 168 -21.27 -0.71 4.83
CA THR A 168 -20.48 -1.71 5.54
C THR A 168 -19.30 -2.14 4.67
N HIS A 169 -18.38 -2.93 5.23
CA HIS A 169 -17.38 -3.68 4.48
C HIS A 169 -17.39 -5.14 4.94
N PHE A 170 -17.79 -6.04 4.05
CA PHE A 170 -17.89 -7.47 4.38
C PHE A 170 -16.51 -8.10 4.68
N PRO A 171 -16.40 -8.96 5.70
CA PRO A 171 -15.14 -9.60 6.08
C PRO A 171 -14.70 -10.69 5.10
N SER A 172 -15.66 -11.30 4.40
CA SER A 172 -15.47 -12.44 3.50
C SER A 172 -16.23 -12.25 2.20
N ASN A 173 -15.75 -12.92 1.16
CA ASN A 173 -16.41 -13.01 -0.15
C ASN A 173 -16.75 -14.47 -0.53
N ASP A 174 -16.52 -15.41 0.40
CA ASP A 174 -16.95 -16.79 0.25
C ASP A 174 -18.48 -16.83 0.19
N ARG A 175 -19.02 -17.54 -0.81
CA ARG A 175 -20.44 -17.50 -1.19
C ARG A 175 -21.44 -17.56 -0.01
N PRO A 176 -21.40 -18.54 0.92
CA PRO A 176 -22.36 -18.59 2.02
C PRO A 176 -22.22 -17.41 2.99
N GLU A 177 -21.00 -17.01 3.31
CA GLU A 177 -20.70 -15.92 4.25
C GLU A 177 -21.08 -14.56 3.66
N LEU A 178 -20.83 -14.34 2.37
CA LEU A 178 -21.21 -13.14 1.65
C LEU A 178 -22.74 -13.00 1.52
N GLN A 179 -23.45 -14.12 1.27
CA GLN A 179 -24.92 -14.14 1.28
C GLN A 179 -25.51 -13.86 2.67
N GLN A 180 -24.89 -14.35 3.74
CA GLN A 180 -25.29 -14.02 5.11
C GLN A 180 -25.02 -12.54 5.43
N SER A 181 -23.82 -12.06 5.07
CA SER A 181 -23.39 -10.69 5.34
C SER A 181 -24.24 -9.65 4.60
N SER A 182 -24.57 -9.91 3.33
CA SER A 182 -25.46 -9.05 2.54
C SER A 182 -26.88 -8.99 3.12
N ARG A 183 -27.45 -10.13 3.56
CA ARG A 183 -28.78 -10.16 4.16
C ARG A 183 -28.83 -9.41 5.49
N LEU A 184 -27.83 -9.60 6.36
CA LEU A 184 -27.72 -8.87 7.62
C LEU A 184 -27.55 -7.37 7.39
N PHE A 185 -26.75 -6.95 6.41
CA PHE A 185 -26.60 -5.53 6.08
C PHE A 185 -27.92 -4.92 5.61
N GLN A 186 -28.68 -5.59 4.74
CA GLN A 186 -29.98 -5.07 4.31
C GLN A 186 -30.99 -4.97 5.45
N GLN A 187 -31.02 -5.95 6.37
CA GLN A 187 -31.85 -5.85 7.59
C GLN A 187 -31.48 -4.63 8.46
N GLN A 188 -30.18 -4.36 8.62
CA GLN A 188 -29.72 -3.18 9.37
C GLN A 188 -30.02 -1.86 8.63
N VAL A 189 -29.95 -1.85 7.31
CA VAL A 189 -30.31 -0.70 6.47
C VAL A 189 -31.81 -0.40 6.58
N SER A 190 -32.69 -1.41 6.47
CA SER A 190 -34.13 -1.23 6.69
C SER A 190 -34.43 -0.69 8.08
N TRP A 191 -33.79 -1.23 9.13
CA TRP A 191 -33.96 -0.73 10.49
C TRP A 191 -33.57 0.75 10.64
N VAL A 192 -32.51 1.20 9.95
CA VAL A 192 -32.12 2.63 9.95
C VAL A 192 -33.20 3.51 9.30
N PHE A 193 -33.78 3.08 8.17
CA PHE A 193 -34.88 3.82 7.53
C PHE A 193 -36.15 3.82 8.38
N GLU A 194 -36.53 2.69 8.97
CA GLU A 194 -37.67 2.56 9.90
C GLU A 194 -37.53 3.43 11.17
N ASN A 195 -36.30 3.81 11.54
CA ASN A 195 -35.99 4.60 12.75
C ASN A 195 -35.45 6.00 12.40
N SER A 196 -35.74 6.54 11.20
CA SER A 196 -35.33 7.90 10.80
C SER A 196 -36.28 8.54 9.78
N ASN A 197 -36.08 9.83 9.53
CA ASN A 197 -36.76 10.57 8.44
C ASN A 197 -35.91 10.59 7.15
N LEU A 198 -35.11 9.54 6.89
CA LEU A 198 -34.28 9.46 5.70
C LEU A 198 -35.07 8.82 4.54
N GLU A 199 -35.06 9.45 3.38
CA GLU A 199 -35.66 8.89 2.17
C GLU A 199 -34.68 7.96 1.45
N ARG A 200 -35.14 6.76 1.07
CA ARG A 200 -34.27 5.74 0.43
C ARG A 200 -33.68 6.20 -0.91
N SER A 201 -34.35 7.10 -1.62
CA SER A 201 -33.90 7.70 -2.88
C SER A 201 -32.63 8.55 -2.74
N ASP A 202 -32.45 9.15 -1.55
CA ASP A 202 -31.46 10.21 -1.34
C ASP A 202 -30.17 9.67 -0.70
N VAL A 203 -30.23 8.42 -0.22
CA VAL A 203 -29.18 7.74 0.54
C VAL A 203 -28.51 6.64 -0.31
N VAL A 204 -27.20 6.73 -0.52
CA VAL A 204 -26.41 5.70 -1.22
C VAL A 204 -26.07 4.55 -0.27
N VAL A 205 -26.70 3.39 -0.45
CA VAL A 205 -26.44 2.19 0.35
C VAL A 205 -25.29 1.39 -0.25
N HIS A 206 -24.10 1.38 0.35
CA HIS A 206 -22.90 0.81 -0.29
C HIS A 206 -22.10 -0.22 0.53
N ALA A 207 -22.04 -1.45 0.02
CA ALA A 207 -21.25 -2.55 0.58
C ALA A 207 -20.20 -3.12 -0.39
N GLY A 208 -20.35 -2.89 -1.70
CA GLY A 208 -19.51 -3.51 -2.72
C GLY A 208 -18.03 -3.15 -2.63
N SER A 209 -17.18 -4.12 -2.96
CA SER A 209 -15.73 -4.03 -3.10
C SER A 209 -15.27 -4.69 -4.42
N SER A 210 -13.97 -4.64 -4.74
CA SER A 210 -13.42 -5.39 -5.87
C SER A 210 -13.73 -6.89 -5.83
N LEU A 211 -13.67 -7.52 -4.65
CA LEU A 211 -13.93 -8.96 -4.52
C LEU A 211 -15.42 -9.30 -4.66
N THR A 212 -16.34 -8.42 -4.24
CA THR A 212 -17.77 -8.65 -4.42
C THR A 212 -18.20 -8.43 -5.87
N LEU A 213 -17.55 -7.50 -6.58
CA LEU A 213 -17.85 -7.19 -7.99
C LEU A 213 -17.53 -8.38 -8.91
N ILE A 214 -16.49 -9.14 -8.59
CA ILE A 214 -16.03 -10.33 -9.32
C ILE A 214 -16.48 -11.64 -8.66
N SER A 215 -17.40 -11.58 -7.69
CA SER A 215 -17.99 -12.76 -7.06
C SER A 215 -19.18 -13.26 -7.88
N GLU A 216 -19.34 -14.57 -7.96
CA GLU A 216 -20.58 -15.20 -8.46
C GLU A 216 -21.79 -14.95 -7.54
N THR A 217 -21.56 -14.35 -6.37
CA THR A 217 -22.58 -14.00 -5.38
C THR A 217 -22.99 -12.55 -5.55
N ALA A 218 -24.15 -12.33 -6.18
CA ALA A 218 -24.78 -11.02 -6.22
C ALA A 218 -25.06 -10.51 -4.79
N ILE A 219 -24.84 -9.21 -4.59
CA ILE A 219 -25.17 -8.48 -3.36
C ILE A 219 -26.06 -7.29 -3.68
N GLU A 220 -26.92 -6.92 -2.74
CA GLU A 220 -27.70 -5.69 -2.87
C GLU A 220 -26.86 -4.49 -2.40
N THR A 221 -26.53 -3.59 -3.33
CA THR A 221 -25.72 -2.39 -3.07
C THR A 221 -25.90 -1.36 -4.20
N ASP A 222 -25.92 -0.08 -3.87
CA ASP A 222 -25.97 1.03 -4.82
C ASP A 222 -24.61 1.36 -5.43
N MET A 223 -23.51 0.97 -4.77
CA MET A 223 -22.16 1.34 -5.20
C MET A 223 -21.10 0.28 -4.86
N TYR A 224 -20.19 0.06 -5.81
CA TYR A 224 -19.00 -0.78 -5.66
C TYR A 224 -17.76 0.09 -5.48
N ARG A 225 -16.99 -0.18 -4.42
CA ARG A 225 -15.76 0.56 -4.04
C ARG A 225 -14.55 -0.27 -4.42
N CYS A 226 -14.07 -0.09 -5.65
CA CYS A 226 -13.06 -0.94 -6.26
C CYS A 226 -11.68 -0.29 -6.27
N GLY A 227 -10.67 -1.03 -5.80
CA GLY A 227 -9.28 -0.59 -5.78
C GLY A 227 -8.37 -1.63 -6.43
N ALA A 228 -8.20 -2.78 -5.76
CA ALA A 228 -7.29 -3.85 -6.19
C ALA A 228 -7.47 -4.31 -7.66
N ILE A 229 -8.70 -4.28 -8.17
CA ILE A 229 -9.03 -4.66 -9.55
C ILE A 229 -8.52 -3.66 -10.60
N LEU A 230 -8.43 -2.36 -10.28
CA LEU A 230 -7.88 -1.33 -11.20
C LEU A 230 -6.40 -1.60 -11.50
N TYR A 231 -5.68 -2.19 -10.55
CA TYR A 231 -4.23 -2.40 -10.63
C TYR A 231 -3.83 -3.80 -11.10
N GLY A 232 -4.79 -4.68 -11.38
CA GLY A 232 -4.54 -6.06 -11.81
C GLY A 232 -4.14 -7.02 -10.70
N ILE A 233 -4.44 -6.70 -9.44
CA ILE A 233 -4.09 -7.54 -8.27
C ILE A 233 -5.01 -8.78 -8.18
N LEU A 234 -6.17 -8.75 -8.84
CA LEU A 234 -7.20 -9.77 -8.77
C LEU A 234 -7.58 -10.27 -10.16
N LYS A 235 -7.90 -11.57 -10.25
CA LYS A 235 -8.58 -12.20 -11.39
C LYS A 235 -7.93 -11.97 -12.78
N PRO A 236 -6.64 -12.31 -12.99
CA PRO A 236 -6.01 -12.24 -14.31
C PRO A 236 -6.70 -13.13 -15.37
N GLU A 237 -7.45 -14.16 -14.94
CA GLU A 237 -8.30 -14.97 -15.81
C GLU A 237 -9.49 -14.21 -16.42
N LEU A 238 -9.89 -13.07 -15.83
CA LEU A 238 -10.91 -12.16 -16.38
C LEU A 238 -10.31 -11.06 -17.28
N GLY A 239 -9.02 -11.14 -17.61
CA GLY A 239 -8.35 -10.18 -18.49
C GLY A 239 -7.80 -8.92 -17.78
N PHE A 240 -7.88 -8.85 -16.45
CA PHE A 240 -7.19 -7.82 -15.65
C PHE A 240 -5.68 -8.05 -15.66
N CYS A 241 -4.90 -6.98 -15.80
CA CYS A 241 -3.45 -7.06 -16.05
C CYS A 241 -2.65 -6.26 -15.01
N SER A 242 -1.48 -6.77 -14.60
CA SER A 242 -0.57 -6.02 -13.70
C SER A 242 -0.21 -4.67 -14.31
N THR A 243 -0.35 -3.61 -13.52
CA THR A 243 -0.22 -2.21 -13.95
C THR A 243 1.09 -1.56 -13.54
N MET A 244 1.91 -2.27 -12.76
CA MET A 244 3.25 -1.84 -12.36
C MET A 244 4.25 -2.94 -12.68
N ASP A 245 5.42 -2.54 -13.19
CA ASP A 245 6.62 -3.35 -13.25
C ASP A 245 7.66 -2.74 -12.29
N LEU A 246 8.31 -3.55 -11.45
CA LEU A 246 9.43 -3.15 -10.59
C LEU A 246 10.70 -3.80 -11.12
N GLU A 247 11.66 -2.96 -11.47
CA GLU A 247 12.91 -3.36 -12.11
C GLU A 247 14.12 -2.83 -11.33
N ALA A 248 15.24 -3.54 -11.43
CA ALA A 248 16.52 -3.21 -10.80
C ALA A 248 17.67 -3.54 -11.75
N ARG A 249 18.91 -3.24 -11.36
CA ARG A 249 20.12 -3.62 -12.11
C ARG A 249 20.99 -4.62 -11.37
N VAL A 250 21.61 -5.52 -12.13
CA VAL A 250 22.81 -6.24 -11.68
C VAL A 250 23.93 -5.21 -11.48
N VAL A 251 24.44 -5.07 -10.26
CA VAL A 251 25.55 -4.14 -9.93
C VAL A 251 26.88 -4.85 -9.69
N SER A 252 26.86 -6.15 -9.47
CA SER A 252 28.09 -6.97 -9.40
C SER A 252 27.78 -8.41 -9.80
N LEU A 253 28.75 -9.06 -10.46
CA LEU A 253 28.74 -10.49 -10.77
C LEU A 253 30.07 -11.06 -10.29
N GLN A 254 30.01 -12.10 -9.47
CA GLN A 254 31.20 -12.75 -8.92
C GLN A 254 30.99 -14.27 -8.81
N ASP A 255 32.07 -15.02 -9.02
CA ASP A 255 32.11 -16.46 -8.80
C ASP A 255 32.66 -16.75 -7.40
N TYR A 256 31.89 -17.50 -6.61
CA TYR A 256 32.22 -17.86 -5.23
C TYR A 256 32.43 -19.37 -5.10
N PRO A 257 33.51 -19.84 -4.44
CA PRO A 257 33.77 -21.25 -4.24
C PRO A 257 32.79 -21.89 -3.25
N GLU A 258 32.75 -23.22 -3.26
CA GLU A 258 32.04 -23.99 -2.24
C GLU A 258 32.44 -23.58 -0.82
N GLY A 259 31.48 -23.57 0.09
CA GLY A 259 31.69 -23.20 1.49
C GLY A 259 31.67 -21.70 1.79
N SER A 260 31.64 -20.84 0.77
CA SER A 260 31.38 -19.40 0.92
C SER A 260 30.01 -19.13 1.57
N THR A 261 29.81 -17.94 2.12
CA THR A 261 28.56 -17.57 2.82
C THR A 261 27.95 -16.29 2.23
N VAL A 262 26.62 -16.21 2.20
CA VAL A 262 25.87 -15.16 1.51
C VAL A 262 24.91 -14.44 2.47
N GLY A 263 24.97 -13.12 2.46
CA GLY A 263 24.13 -12.24 3.28
C GLY A 263 24.52 -12.19 4.77
N TYR A 264 23.72 -11.44 5.54
CA TYR A 264 23.94 -11.26 6.97
C TYR A 264 23.89 -12.57 7.77
N ASP A 265 24.61 -12.58 8.90
CA ASP A 265 24.71 -13.68 9.87
C ASP A 265 25.24 -15.00 9.28
N ARG A 266 25.77 -14.97 8.04
CA ARG A 266 26.25 -16.16 7.29
C ARG A 266 25.18 -17.26 7.16
N GLU A 267 23.90 -16.91 7.20
CA GLU A 267 22.76 -17.86 7.25
C GLU A 267 22.73 -18.82 6.05
N HIS A 268 23.17 -18.38 4.88
CA HIS A 268 23.23 -19.19 3.67
C HIS A 268 24.68 -19.56 3.32
N ARG A 269 25.04 -20.84 3.43
CA ARG A 269 26.36 -21.38 3.03
C ARG A 269 26.24 -22.14 1.71
N LEU A 270 27.15 -21.86 0.78
CA LEU A 270 27.17 -22.50 -0.54
C LEU A 270 27.64 -23.96 -0.45
N ASN A 271 26.89 -24.85 -1.09
CA ASN A 271 27.15 -26.30 -1.15
C ASN A 271 27.87 -26.77 -2.43
N ARG A 272 28.26 -25.83 -3.29
CA ARG A 272 29.12 -25.98 -4.47
C ARG A 272 29.55 -24.57 -4.90
N ALA A 273 30.47 -24.45 -5.86
CA ALA A 273 30.76 -23.15 -6.48
C ALA A 273 29.51 -22.56 -7.16
N ARG A 274 29.31 -21.24 -7.04
CA ARG A 274 28.17 -20.51 -7.63
C ARG A 274 28.60 -19.18 -8.26
N ARG A 275 27.92 -18.79 -9.33
CA ARG A 275 27.99 -17.42 -9.87
C ARG A 275 26.83 -16.61 -9.30
N LEU A 276 27.14 -15.54 -8.58
CA LEU A 276 26.15 -14.73 -7.85
C LEU A 276 26.05 -13.32 -8.45
N ALA A 277 24.81 -12.85 -8.60
CA ALA A 277 24.49 -11.49 -9.00
C ALA A 277 24.07 -10.68 -7.77
N CYS A 278 24.76 -9.57 -7.50
CA CYS A 278 24.29 -8.54 -6.58
C CYS A 278 23.39 -7.57 -7.35
N ILE A 279 22.20 -7.29 -6.83
CA ILE A 279 21.15 -6.51 -7.49
C ILE A 279 20.77 -5.33 -6.60
N ALA A 280 20.72 -4.12 -7.17
CA ALA A 280 20.49 -2.87 -6.43
C ALA A 280 19.01 -2.62 -6.08
N ILE A 281 18.47 -3.51 -5.27
CA ILE A 281 17.18 -3.36 -4.60
C ILE A 281 17.22 -4.07 -3.25
N GLY A 282 16.61 -3.51 -2.22
CA GLY A 282 16.56 -4.10 -0.89
C GLY A 282 15.29 -3.73 -0.12
N TYR A 283 15.32 -3.93 1.19
CA TYR A 283 14.14 -3.70 2.03
C TYR A 283 13.76 -2.22 2.19
N GLU A 284 14.65 -1.28 1.87
CA GLU A 284 14.31 0.16 1.83
C GLU A 284 13.32 0.47 0.69
N ASN A 285 13.49 -0.17 -0.47
CA ASN A 285 12.60 -0.05 -1.63
C ASN A 285 11.30 -0.86 -1.48
N GLY A 286 11.09 -1.51 -0.32
CA GLY A 286 9.95 -2.36 -0.03
C GLY A 286 10.18 -3.87 -0.28
N PHE A 287 11.37 -4.33 -0.67
CA PHE A 287 11.63 -5.78 -0.85
C PHE A 287 11.73 -6.49 0.51
N ARG A 288 10.64 -7.10 1.00
CA ARG A 288 10.47 -7.51 2.40
C ARG A 288 11.58 -8.46 2.89
N ARG A 289 12.36 -8.02 3.89
CA ARG A 289 13.48 -8.76 4.53
C ARG A 289 13.20 -10.20 4.99
N LEU A 290 11.93 -10.57 5.16
CA LEU A 290 11.49 -11.92 5.55
C LEU A 290 11.17 -12.85 4.37
N SER A 291 11.27 -12.39 3.11
CA SER A 291 11.18 -13.29 1.95
C SER A 291 12.44 -14.16 1.90
N ARG A 292 12.29 -15.42 2.28
CA ARG A 292 13.34 -16.46 2.24
C ARG A 292 13.31 -17.30 0.96
N SER A 293 12.39 -16.99 0.05
CA SER A 293 12.03 -17.87 -1.09
C SER A 293 11.72 -17.10 -2.38
N GLY A 294 12.07 -15.82 -2.46
CA GLY A 294 11.84 -15.00 -3.65
C GLY A 294 12.71 -15.43 -4.84
N SER A 295 12.28 -15.06 -6.04
CA SER A 295 13.07 -15.20 -7.28
C SER A 295 12.91 -13.94 -8.13
N VAL A 296 13.86 -13.71 -9.03
CA VAL A 296 13.87 -12.56 -9.95
C VAL A 296 14.18 -13.03 -11.38
N VAL A 297 13.76 -12.27 -12.39
CA VAL A 297 14.12 -12.57 -13.78
C VAL A 297 15.24 -11.64 -14.24
N VAL A 298 16.44 -12.21 -14.48
CA VAL A 298 17.61 -11.49 -14.96
C VAL A 298 17.69 -11.57 -16.49
N GLY A 299 18.04 -10.45 -17.14
CA GLY A 299 18.20 -10.40 -18.60
C GLY A 299 16.93 -10.75 -19.38
N GLY A 300 15.76 -10.56 -18.77
CA GLY A 300 14.43 -10.87 -19.34
C GLY A 300 14.11 -12.37 -19.50
N ARG A 301 15.04 -13.28 -19.20
CA ARG A 301 14.92 -14.71 -19.54
C ARG A 301 15.27 -15.70 -18.44
N PHE A 302 16.15 -15.34 -17.49
CA PHE A 302 16.67 -16.30 -16.52
C PHE A 302 16.04 -16.11 -15.14
N LEU A 303 15.33 -17.12 -14.63
CA LEU A 303 14.74 -17.11 -13.29
C LEU A 303 15.80 -17.46 -12.24
N ALA A 304 16.32 -16.46 -11.54
CA ALA A 304 17.33 -16.61 -10.51
C ALA A 304 16.70 -16.60 -9.11
N PRO A 305 16.93 -17.62 -8.26
CA PRO A 305 16.46 -17.59 -6.88
C PRO A 305 17.29 -16.60 -6.04
N VAL A 306 16.62 -15.84 -5.18
CA VAL A 306 17.25 -14.95 -4.21
C VAL A 306 17.76 -15.76 -3.02
N ILE A 307 19.03 -15.56 -2.64
CA ILE A 307 19.70 -16.34 -1.60
C ILE A 307 20.33 -15.45 -0.51
N GLY A 308 20.37 -15.97 0.72
CA GLY A 308 20.84 -15.22 1.89
C GLY A 308 19.85 -14.16 2.39
N LYS A 309 20.22 -13.44 3.45
CA LYS A 309 19.39 -12.37 4.01
C LYS A 309 19.43 -11.12 3.12
N ILE A 310 18.25 -10.62 2.78
CA ILE A 310 18.04 -9.35 2.08
C ILE A 310 18.69 -8.20 2.86
N SER A 311 19.46 -7.37 2.15
CA SER A 311 20.12 -6.17 2.69
C SER A 311 19.24 -4.93 2.51
N MET A 312 19.68 -3.79 3.05
CA MET A 312 18.93 -2.54 3.00
C MET A 312 18.65 -2.09 1.56
N ASN A 313 19.70 -2.15 0.73
CA ASN A 313 19.79 -1.63 -0.63
C ASN A 313 20.16 -2.70 -1.68
N ALA A 314 20.27 -3.97 -1.28
CA ALA A 314 20.72 -5.05 -2.16
C ALA A 314 20.13 -6.44 -1.83
N ILE A 315 19.94 -7.23 -2.87
CA ILE A 315 19.69 -8.68 -2.82
C ILE A 315 20.78 -9.42 -3.62
N VAL A 316 20.96 -10.70 -3.30
CA VAL A 316 21.86 -11.59 -4.03
C VAL A 316 21.03 -12.70 -4.67
N ALA A 317 21.21 -12.90 -5.98
CA ALA A 317 20.54 -13.96 -6.73
C ALA A 317 21.57 -14.95 -7.30
N ASP A 318 21.24 -16.24 -7.27
CA ASP A 318 22.07 -17.29 -7.89
C ASP A 318 21.82 -17.33 -9.40
N VAL A 319 22.84 -16.99 -10.18
CA VAL A 319 22.83 -16.99 -11.65
C VAL A 319 23.75 -18.08 -12.22
N THR A 320 24.05 -19.11 -11.43
CA THR A 320 24.84 -20.27 -11.87
C THR A 320 24.16 -20.98 -13.04
N GLY A 321 24.89 -21.12 -14.16
CA GLY A 321 24.36 -21.73 -15.39
C GLY A 321 23.59 -20.77 -16.29
N ALA A 322 23.63 -19.46 -16.02
CA ALA A 322 23.04 -18.44 -16.90
C ALA A 322 24.10 -17.83 -17.84
N ASP A 323 23.85 -17.96 -19.15
CA ASP A 323 24.75 -17.40 -20.18
C ASP A 323 24.43 -15.94 -20.52
N GLY A 324 25.49 -15.16 -20.69
CA GLY A 324 25.42 -13.79 -21.20
C GLY A 324 24.78 -12.77 -20.25
N ILE A 325 24.79 -13.00 -18.93
CA ILE A 325 24.42 -11.98 -17.93
C ILE A 325 25.63 -11.04 -17.69
N GLN A 326 25.37 -9.73 -17.66
CA GLN A 326 26.35 -8.66 -17.50
C GLN A 326 25.97 -7.69 -16.36
N VAL A 327 26.96 -6.96 -15.84
CA VAL A 327 26.71 -5.82 -14.93
C VAL A 327 26.01 -4.72 -15.73
N GLY A 328 24.95 -4.15 -15.14
CA GLY A 328 24.05 -3.20 -15.80
C GLY A 328 22.75 -3.83 -16.33
N ASP A 329 22.69 -5.16 -16.49
CA ASP A 329 21.50 -5.87 -16.95
C ASP A 329 20.28 -5.58 -16.10
N THR A 330 19.14 -5.38 -16.76
CA THR A 330 17.84 -5.23 -16.09
C THR A 330 17.41 -6.55 -15.46
N VAL A 331 16.94 -6.44 -14.22
CA VAL A 331 16.34 -7.50 -13.42
C VAL A 331 14.88 -7.13 -13.17
N SER A 332 13.95 -7.94 -13.64
CA SER A 332 12.53 -7.81 -13.29
C SER A 332 12.30 -8.48 -11.93
N VAL A 333 11.90 -7.68 -10.94
CA VAL A 333 11.65 -8.11 -9.56
C VAL A 333 10.17 -8.45 -9.38
N PHE A 334 9.29 -7.63 -9.97
CA PHE A 334 7.85 -7.80 -9.93
C PHE A 334 7.22 -7.23 -11.21
N GLY A 335 6.03 -7.74 -11.59
CA GLY A 335 5.37 -7.42 -12.86
C GLY A 335 6.00 -8.17 -14.04
N GLY A 336 5.99 -7.56 -15.22
CA GLY A 336 6.67 -8.05 -16.41
C GLY A 336 6.01 -7.62 -17.72
N ARG A 337 6.73 -7.84 -18.82
CA ARG A 337 6.28 -7.55 -20.20
C ARG A 337 5.17 -8.47 -20.73
N GLY A 338 4.60 -9.33 -19.89
CA GLY A 338 3.44 -10.14 -20.24
C GLY A 338 2.23 -9.25 -20.43
N GLY A 339 1.79 -9.07 -21.68
CA GLY A 339 0.61 -8.28 -22.00
C GLY A 339 -0.66 -8.87 -21.37
N CYS A 340 -1.71 -8.05 -21.31
CA CYS A 340 -3.04 -8.47 -20.86
C CYS A 340 -3.54 -9.71 -21.63
N SER A 341 -4.02 -10.72 -20.90
CA SER A 341 -4.80 -11.82 -21.45
C SER A 341 -5.97 -11.28 -22.29
N ASP A 342 -6.21 -11.82 -23.48
CA ASP A 342 -7.40 -11.48 -24.27
C ASP A 342 -8.65 -12.10 -23.62
N PRO A 343 -9.67 -11.32 -23.21
CA PRO A 343 -10.92 -11.86 -22.68
C PRO A 343 -11.62 -12.84 -23.65
N ALA A 344 -11.44 -12.68 -24.96
CA ALA A 344 -12.05 -13.54 -25.97
C ALA A 344 -11.46 -14.97 -26.00
N ALA A 345 -10.27 -15.19 -25.42
CA ALA A 345 -9.65 -16.52 -25.34
C ALA A 345 -10.42 -17.48 -24.43
N TYR A 346 -11.14 -16.97 -23.42
CA TYR A 346 -11.87 -17.79 -22.44
C TYR A 346 -13.22 -18.33 -22.96
N GLY A 347 -13.73 -17.78 -24.07
CA GLY A 347 -15.01 -18.16 -24.68
C GLY A 347 -14.97 -19.44 -25.52
N ARG A 348 -13.79 -20.02 -25.78
CA ARG A 348 -13.64 -21.28 -26.51
C ARG A 348 -13.10 -22.36 -25.57
N LYS A 349 -13.86 -23.46 -25.41
CA LYS A 349 -13.35 -24.66 -24.75
C LYS A 349 -12.06 -25.12 -25.46
N SER A 350 -11.08 -25.55 -24.67
CA SER A 350 -9.71 -25.89 -25.06
C SER A 350 -8.90 -24.76 -25.72
N VAL A 351 -8.30 -23.91 -24.88
CA VAL A 351 -6.96 -23.36 -25.16
C VAL A 351 -5.93 -24.32 -24.53
N PRO A 352 -4.86 -24.74 -25.23
CA PRO A 352 -3.82 -25.57 -24.62
C PRO A 352 -3.11 -24.87 -23.45
N HIS A 353 -2.71 -25.63 -22.43
CA HIS A 353 -1.72 -25.15 -21.46
C HIS A 353 -0.34 -25.06 -22.12
N ASP A 354 -0.09 -23.95 -22.83
CA ASP A 354 1.22 -23.62 -23.39
C ASP A 354 1.91 -22.51 -22.56
N HIS A 355 3.23 -22.40 -22.70
CA HIS A 355 4.11 -22.11 -21.58
C HIS A 355 4.18 -20.63 -21.16
N GLY A 356 3.59 -20.34 -20.00
CA GLY A 356 3.87 -19.10 -19.26
C GLY A 356 5.35 -18.96 -18.92
N GLY A 357 6.04 -18.05 -19.63
CA GLY A 357 7.45 -17.76 -19.43
C GLY A 357 7.78 -17.28 -18.01
N PRO A 358 9.08 -17.20 -17.64
CA PRO A 358 9.52 -16.89 -16.28
C PRO A 358 8.85 -15.68 -15.61
N LEU A 359 8.60 -14.61 -16.38
CA LEU A 359 7.91 -13.40 -15.92
C LEU A 359 6.47 -13.66 -15.46
N HIS A 360 5.72 -14.51 -16.17
CA HIS A 360 4.33 -14.83 -15.81
C HIS A 360 4.25 -15.61 -14.49
N ARG A 361 5.27 -16.42 -14.18
CA ARG A 361 5.34 -17.19 -12.92
C ARG A 361 5.71 -16.34 -11.71
N LEU A 362 6.49 -15.27 -11.87
CA LEU A 362 6.75 -14.31 -10.78
C LEU A 362 5.52 -13.49 -10.41
N GLY A 363 4.72 -13.06 -11.41
CA GLY A 363 3.56 -12.21 -11.16
C GLY A 363 2.54 -12.81 -10.19
N GLN A 364 2.09 -14.05 -10.44
CA GLN A 364 0.85 -14.54 -9.82
C GLN A 364 0.93 -14.89 -8.32
N ALA A 365 2.11 -15.23 -7.78
CA ALA A 365 2.23 -15.74 -6.41
C ALA A 365 2.46 -14.67 -5.33
N GLU A 366 3.13 -13.55 -5.66
CA GLU A 366 3.57 -12.55 -4.67
C GLU A 366 2.91 -11.16 -4.84
N LEU A 367 2.08 -10.98 -5.89
CA LEU A 367 1.34 -9.77 -6.27
C LEU A 367 0.81 -8.94 -5.07
N PRO A 368 -0.02 -9.49 -4.16
CA PRO A 368 -0.64 -8.69 -3.10
C PRO A 368 0.35 -8.25 -2.01
N VAL A 369 1.49 -8.93 -1.86
CA VAL A 369 2.45 -8.71 -0.78
C VAL A 369 3.48 -7.64 -1.17
N LEU A 370 3.99 -7.67 -2.40
CA LEU A 370 4.92 -6.65 -2.91
C LEU A 370 4.23 -5.29 -3.10
N TYR A 371 3.01 -5.24 -3.64
CA TYR A 371 2.25 -3.99 -3.74
C TYR A 371 2.10 -3.30 -2.37
N GLN A 372 1.84 -4.06 -1.31
CA GLN A 372 1.72 -3.50 0.05
C GLN A 372 3.07 -3.02 0.61
N SER A 373 4.18 -3.71 0.33
CA SER A 373 5.48 -3.37 0.92
C SER A 373 6.18 -2.22 0.19
N ILE A 374 6.02 -2.09 -1.13
CA ILE A 374 6.45 -0.92 -1.91
C ILE A 374 5.73 0.33 -1.39
N VAL A 375 4.40 0.29 -1.30
CA VAL A 375 3.57 1.37 -0.75
C VAL A 375 4.01 1.83 0.65
N CYS A 376 4.49 0.91 1.50
CA CYS A 376 4.96 1.25 2.85
C CYS A 376 6.42 1.73 2.92
N GLY A 377 7.26 1.40 1.94
CA GLY A 377 8.66 1.81 1.89
C GLY A 377 8.83 3.27 1.49
N TRP A 378 8.25 3.63 0.35
CA TRP A 378 8.42 4.95 -0.29
C TRP A 378 7.79 6.10 0.53
N TYR A 379 6.74 5.85 1.31
CA TYR A 379 6.12 6.85 2.19
C TYR A 379 7.01 7.35 3.35
N ARG A 380 8.24 6.83 3.52
CA ARG A 380 9.18 7.34 4.54
C ARG A 380 9.99 8.56 4.11
N GLU A 381 10.28 8.74 2.82
CA GLU A 381 11.26 9.74 2.39
C GLU A 381 10.68 11.16 2.29
N ASP A 382 9.38 11.30 2.03
CA ASP A 382 8.71 12.59 1.83
C ASP A 382 8.39 13.36 3.14
N SER A 383 8.88 12.88 4.29
CA SER A 383 8.69 13.53 5.60
C SER A 383 9.75 14.60 5.94
N SER A 384 10.36 15.21 4.93
CA SER A 384 11.31 16.33 5.07
C SER A 384 10.62 17.69 5.30
N GLY A 385 9.61 17.71 6.18
CA GLY A 385 8.88 18.92 6.58
C GLY A 385 8.27 18.75 7.97
N CYS A 386 8.77 19.53 8.93
CA CYS A 386 8.49 19.50 10.38
C CYS A 386 7.13 18.90 10.81
N ALA A 387 7.15 17.63 11.24
CA ALA A 387 6.17 17.07 12.18
C ALA A 387 6.83 15.95 13.00
N GLU A 388 6.65 15.97 14.32
CA GLU A 388 7.11 14.88 15.19
C GLU A 388 6.22 13.64 15.02
N GLN A 389 6.87 12.46 14.98
CA GLN A 389 6.30 11.10 14.95
C GLN A 389 5.73 10.60 13.60
N PRO A 390 6.11 9.38 13.16
CA PRO A 390 5.55 8.76 11.97
C PRO A 390 4.12 8.24 12.22
N PRO A 391 3.19 8.36 11.24
CA PRO A 391 1.83 7.84 11.39
C PRO A 391 1.83 6.30 11.43
N ARG A 392 1.18 5.72 12.44
CA ARG A 392 1.03 4.27 12.63
C ARG A 392 0.10 3.57 11.61
N THR A 393 -0.31 4.25 10.55
CA THR A 393 -1.41 3.85 9.65
C THR A 393 -1.08 2.67 8.74
N ALA A 394 0.19 2.45 8.38
CA ALA A 394 0.61 1.32 7.55
C ALA A 394 0.27 -0.06 8.16
N LEU A 395 0.30 -0.17 9.49
CA LEU A 395 0.05 -1.44 10.21
C LEU A 395 -1.43 -1.88 10.20
N GLN A 396 -2.39 -0.99 9.94
CA GLN A 396 -3.82 -1.34 9.94
C GLN A 396 -4.32 -1.93 8.61
N VAL A 397 -3.59 -1.74 7.50
CA VAL A 397 -3.91 -2.39 6.21
C VAL A 397 -3.62 -3.90 6.27
N TRP A 398 -2.66 -4.30 7.10
CA TRP A 398 -2.08 -5.63 7.17
C TRP A 398 -3.08 -6.76 7.49
N PHE A 399 -4.11 -6.49 8.30
CA PHE A 399 -5.00 -7.55 8.81
C PHE A 399 -6.09 -7.98 7.83
N SER A 400 -6.62 -7.08 6.98
CA SER A 400 -7.79 -7.37 6.13
C SER A 400 -7.46 -8.02 4.79
N LEU A 401 -6.24 -7.83 4.24
CA LEU A 401 -5.85 -8.40 2.94
C LEU A 401 -5.15 -9.77 3.06
N THR A 402 -4.45 -10.01 4.17
CA THR A 402 -3.64 -11.23 4.35
C THR A 402 -4.48 -12.48 4.63
N VAL A 403 -5.64 -12.33 5.28
CA VAL A 403 -6.53 -13.45 5.65
C VAL A 403 -7.34 -13.98 4.47
N ALA A 404 -7.65 -13.15 3.47
CA ALA A 404 -8.52 -13.50 2.35
C ALA A 404 -7.79 -14.08 1.11
N ALA A 405 -6.46 -14.13 1.12
CA ALA A 405 -5.66 -14.42 -0.08
C ALA A 405 -4.68 -15.60 0.04
N CYS A 406 -4.68 -16.34 1.16
CA CYS A 406 -3.72 -17.41 1.39
C CYS A 406 -4.35 -18.67 2.04
N PRO A 407 -4.61 -19.75 1.26
CA PRO A 407 -5.14 -21.01 1.79
C PRO A 407 -4.25 -21.64 2.87
N ALA A 408 -2.94 -21.42 2.80
CA ALA A 408 -1.96 -21.96 3.74
C ALA A 408 -2.05 -21.39 5.17
N VAL A 409 -2.81 -20.28 5.39
CA VAL A 409 -3.00 -19.69 6.72
C VAL A 409 -4.18 -20.35 7.47
N GLN A 410 -5.09 -21.02 6.77
CA GLN A 410 -6.31 -21.61 7.36
C GLN A 410 -6.08 -22.94 8.11
N GLN A 411 -4.86 -23.52 8.07
CA GLN A 411 -4.56 -24.83 8.68
C GLN A 411 -3.68 -24.78 9.95
N MET A 412 -3.40 -23.60 10.52
CA MET A 412 -2.68 -23.52 11.80
C MET A 412 -3.64 -23.66 13.00
N PRO A 413 -3.40 -24.61 13.94
CA PRO A 413 -4.22 -24.74 15.14
C PRO A 413 -4.03 -23.52 16.07
N GLN A 414 -5.09 -23.14 16.79
CA GLN A 414 -5.07 -21.96 17.65
C GLN A 414 -4.07 -22.12 18.81
N ILE A 415 -3.03 -21.28 18.81
CA ILE A 415 -2.12 -21.13 19.95
C ILE A 415 -2.70 -20.06 20.88
N GLN A 416 -2.94 -20.43 22.14
CA GLN A 416 -3.55 -19.56 23.15
C GLN A 416 -2.65 -18.35 23.48
N PHE A 417 -3.21 -17.15 23.38
CA PHE A 417 -2.54 -15.90 23.77
C PHE A 417 -2.46 -15.73 25.30
N THR A 418 -1.37 -16.17 25.91
CA THR A 418 -0.93 -15.67 27.23
C THR A 418 0.57 -15.40 27.23
N LYS A 419 1.01 -14.38 28.01
CA LYS A 419 2.40 -13.88 28.16
C LYS A 419 3.08 -13.24 26.92
N TRP A 420 2.63 -12.04 26.56
CA TRP A 420 3.53 -10.98 26.04
C TRP A 420 3.14 -9.61 26.62
N SER A 421 3.23 -9.49 27.95
CA SER A 421 2.92 -8.27 28.70
C SER A 421 4.06 -7.88 29.64
N ARG A 422 5.22 -7.52 29.06
CA ARG A 422 6.33 -6.76 29.70
C ARG A 422 7.43 -6.47 28.68
N ILE A 423 7.58 -5.20 28.31
CA ILE A 423 8.82 -4.48 27.94
C ILE A 423 8.40 -3.04 27.57
N LEU A 424 9.24 -2.04 27.91
CA LEU A 424 9.01 -0.58 27.81
C LEU A 424 8.11 0.05 28.89
N LEU A 425 8.67 0.17 30.10
CA LEU A 425 8.43 1.30 30.99
C LEU A 425 9.78 1.89 31.41
N TYR A 426 10.07 3.13 30.99
CA TYR A 426 11.08 4.01 31.59
C TYR A 426 10.46 5.42 31.69
N PRO A 427 10.69 6.16 32.80
CA PRO A 427 10.00 7.42 33.06
C PRO A 427 10.57 8.61 32.26
N LYS A 428 9.73 9.63 32.04
CA LYS A 428 10.14 10.93 31.48
C LYS A 428 11.14 11.65 32.39
N PRO A 429 12.19 12.30 31.85
CA PRO A 429 12.82 13.44 32.50
C PRO A 429 11.99 14.73 32.32
N ALA A 430 12.16 15.68 33.23
CA ALA A 430 11.47 16.98 33.25
C ALA A 430 12.06 17.97 32.20
N PRO A 431 11.32 19.02 31.79
CA PRO A 431 11.76 19.91 30.72
C PRO A 431 12.80 20.93 31.19
N HIS A 432 13.96 20.95 30.52
CA HIS A 432 14.93 22.06 30.62
C HIS A 432 14.79 23.02 29.43
N GLN A 433 14.87 24.31 29.71
CA GLN A 433 14.78 25.38 28.71
C GLN A 433 16.04 25.41 27.84
N CYS A 434 15.88 25.67 26.54
CA CYS A 434 16.99 25.77 25.58
C CYS A 434 17.27 27.25 25.24
N PRO A 435 18.52 27.74 25.33
CA PRO A 435 18.86 29.11 24.96
C PRO A 435 18.89 29.29 23.41
N PRO A 436 18.72 30.53 22.90
CA PRO A 436 18.61 30.78 21.46
C PRO A 436 19.94 30.59 20.71
N ARG A 437 19.87 30.09 19.48
CA ARG A 437 21.02 29.95 18.57
C ARG A 437 21.35 31.29 17.88
N PRO A 438 22.64 31.60 17.61
CA PRO A 438 23.03 32.82 16.91
C PRO A 438 22.72 32.75 15.40
N ALA A 439 22.43 33.92 14.81
CA ALA A 439 22.08 34.06 13.40
C ALA A 439 23.32 34.11 12.48
N TRP A 440 23.31 33.32 11.42
CA TRP A 440 24.34 33.36 10.37
C TRP A 440 24.03 34.44 9.33
N ARG A 441 24.98 35.35 9.10
CA ARG A 441 24.88 36.41 8.08
C ARG A 441 25.14 35.84 6.69
N ARG A 442 24.39 36.36 5.69
CA ARG A 442 24.69 36.15 4.26
C ARG A 442 25.86 37.06 3.85
N HIS A 443 26.74 36.57 2.97
CA HIS A 443 27.65 37.40 2.18
C HIS A 443 27.59 37.01 0.70
N ALA A 444 27.78 38.00 -0.17
CA ALA A 444 27.70 37.92 -1.63
C ALA A 444 29.11 37.74 -2.27
N PRO A 445 29.23 37.42 -3.58
CA PRO A 445 30.47 36.91 -4.19
C PRO A 445 31.24 37.92 -5.08
N ALA A 446 32.54 37.67 -5.31
CA ALA A 446 33.42 38.05 -6.45
C ALA A 446 34.91 38.17 -6.02
N PRO A 447 35.94 38.21 -6.92
CA PRO A 447 36.10 37.68 -8.28
C PRO A 447 37.44 36.87 -8.48
N GLN A 448 37.87 36.63 -9.73
CA GLN A 448 39.04 35.83 -10.15
C GLN A 448 40.34 36.65 -10.42
N SER A 449 41.53 36.11 -10.10
CA SER A 449 42.82 36.27 -10.85
C SER A 449 43.98 35.46 -10.22
N ALA A 450 44.96 35.00 -11.02
CA ALA A 450 46.12 34.14 -10.63
C ALA A 450 47.47 34.94 -10.55
N PRO A 451 48.72 34.38 -10.51
CA PRO A 451 49.24 32.99 -10.35
C PRO A 451 50.53 32.82 -9.45
N LEU A 452 51.18 31.64 -9.51
CA LEU A 452 52.61 31.28 -9.23
C LEU A 452 53.08 30.68 -7.87
N ALA A 453 54.06 29.76 -7.99
CA ALA A 453 54.56 28.69 -7.09
C ALA A 453 55.78 29.09 -6.20
N PRO A 454 56.71 28.18 -5.79
CA PRO A 454 56.65 27.00 -4.87
C PRO A 454 57.64 27.08 -3.67
N ASN A 455 57.60 26.15 -2.68
CA ASN A 455 58.78 25.47 -2.07
C ASN A 455 58.47 24.50 -0.89
N LEU A 456 59.37 23.52 -0.71
CA LEU A 456 59.52 22.52 0.39
C LEU A 456 60.40 23.09 1.55
N PRO A 457 60.59 22.49 2.76
CA PRO A 457 60.97 21.08 2.98
C PRO A 457 60.52 20.38 4.32
N SER A 458 61.21 19.28 4.64
CA SER A 458 60.90 18.15 5.53
C SER A 458 61.46 18.16 6.97
N LEU A 459 60.85 17.38 7.87
CA LEU A 459 61.42 16.69 9.06
C LEU A 459 60.59 15.39 9.29
N GLN A 460 61.11 14.15 9.40
CA GLN A 460 62.05 13.52 10.36
C GLN A 460 61.65 13.64 11.84
N ILE A 461 61.80 12.66 12.75
CA ILE A 461 62.04 11.19 12.78
C ILE A 461 61.60 10.75 14.21
N TYR A 462 61.03 9.55 14.41
CA TYR A 462 61.43 8.55 15.42
C TYR A 462 60.38 7.44 15.55
N GLY A 463 60.84 6.20 15.65
CA GLY A 463 60.01 5.07 16.09
C GLY A 463 60.81 4.17 17.04
N ARG A 464 60.14 3.23 17.69
CA ARG A 464 60.71 1.94 18.10
C ARG A 464 59.63 0.90 18.44
N THR A 465 59.90 -0.32 18.03
CA THR A 465 59.26 -1.61 18.39
C THR A 465 59.55 -1.96 19.87
N ALA A 466 58.71 -2.71 20.61
CA ALA A 466 58.68 -4.19 20.72
C ALA A 466 58.00 -4.55 22.09
N ALA A 467 57.56 -5.78 22.44
CA ALA A 467 57.13 -7.00 21.73
C ALA A 467 56.51 -8.00 22.77
N GLU A 468 55.81 -9.05 22.29
CA GLU A 468 55.54 -10.36 22.94
C GLU A 468 54.87 -10.49 24.35
N GLY A 469 54.02 -11.52 24.52
CA GLY A 469 53.66 -12.10 25.83
C GLY A 469 52.16 -12.40 26.07
N GLY A 470 51.78 -13.69 26.15
CA GLY A 470 50.57 -14.16 26.85
C GLY A 470 50.85 -14.42 28.36
N PRO A 471 49.98 -15.10 29.15
CA PRO A 471 48.91 -16.02 28.74
C PRO A 471 47.55 -15.91 29.51
N GLU A 472 46.71 -16.93 29.29
CA GLU A 472 45.42 -17.39 29.83
C GLU A 472 44.84 -16.98 31.22
N LEU A 473 43.48 -16.92 31.22
CA LEU A 473 42.51 -17.42 32.22
C LEU A 473 42.36 -16.73 33.61
N PRO A 474 41.24 -16.90 34.35
CA PRO A 474 40.12 -17.85 34.20
C PRO A 474 38.83 -17.34 33.55
#